data_AF-A0A919V8Z4-F1
#
_entry.id   AF-A0A919V8Z4-F1
#
_cell.length_a   1.000
_cell.length_b   1.000
_cell.length_c   1.000
_cell.angle_alpha   90.00
_cell.angle_beta   90.00
_cell.angle_gamma   90.00
#
_symmetry.space_group_name_H-M   'P 1'
#
loop_
_entity.id
_entity.type
_entity.pdbx_description
1 polymer ?
#
loop_
_entity_poly.entity_id
_entity_poly.type
_entity_poly.pdbx_seq_one_letter_code
_entity_poly.pdbx_strand_id
1 'polypeptide(L)'
;MRLSHRRAVLGTGATGLVSLLTLVEASTPGLSYWALALAPCWPTVVIALVWPAREPGPGGRRWRWRPWLLIPVAMVSGTVSLVVLDAPLRARFALSEPSLSRHARSVREDDQGGRRWWGLYRVSRVEKIPGGARFMVTSLTTDWRSYGFAYHPGRAPDPAEGVYEHFSGPWYVWSDGP
;
A
#
# COMPACT_ATOMS: atom_id res chain seq x y z
N MET A 1 -2.56 -9.50 -38.82
CA MET A 1 -2.51 -8.21 -38.07
C MET A 1 -3.40 -8.16 -36.81
N ARG A 2 -4.47 -8.97 -36.66
CA ARG A 2 -5.39 -8.91 -35.47
C ARG A 2 -4.85 -9.50 -34.16
N LEU A 3 -3.82 -10.36 -34.21
CA LEU A 3 -3.30 -11.07 -33.03
C LEU A 3 -2.41 -10.21 -32.11
N SER A 4 -1.66 -9.23 -32.65
CA SER A 4 -0.80 -8.37 -31.82
C SER A 4 -1.60 -7.38 -30.98
N HIS A 5 -2.76 -6.93 -31.49
CA HIS A 5 -3.61 -5.96 -30.80
C HIS A 5 -4.29 -6.56 -29.56
N ARG A 6 -4.67 -7.84 -29.59
CA ARG A 6 -5.29 -8.53 -28.45
C ARG A 6 -4.30 -8.78 -27.31
N ARG A 7 -3.05 -9.12 -27.62
CA ARG A 7 -2.00 -9.34 -26.60
C ARG A 7 -1.60 -8.04 -25.89
N ALA A 8 -1.55 -6.94 -26.62
CA ALA A 8 -1.23 -5.62 -26.05
C ALA A 8 -2.30 -5.13 -25.05
N VAL A 9 -3.59 -5.34 -25.35
CA VAL A 9 -4.71 -4.94 -24.47
C VAL A 9 -4.79 -5.79 -23.21
N LEU A 10 -4.50 -7.10 -23.31
CA LEU A 10 -4.41 -7.99 -22.15
C LEU A 10 -3.25 -7.63 -21.21
N GLY A 11 -2.09 -7.25 -21.78
CA GLY A 11 -0.91 -6.85 -20.99
C GLY A 11 -1.12 -5.55 -20.20
N THR A 12 -1.76 -4.55 -20.79
CA THR A 12 -2.05 -3.29 -20.08
C THR A 12 -3.10 -3.46 -18.99
N GLY A 13 -4.13 -4.28 -19.21
CA GLY A 13 -5.15 -4.59 -18.20
C GLY A 13 -4.54 -5.30 -16.97
N ALA A 14 -3.70 -6.30 -17.19
CA ALA A 14 -3.00 -7.00 -16.10
C ALA A 14 -2.07 -6.06 -15.32
N THR A 15 -1.33 -5.21 -16.02
CA THR A 15 -0.43 -4.22 -15.38
C THR A 15 -1.21 -3.22 -14.54
N GLY A 16 -2.36 -2.73 -15.03
CA GLY A 16 -3.22 -1.83 -14.27
C GLY A 16 -3.79 -2.48 -13.00
N LEU A 17 -4.23 -3.74 -13.09
CA LEU A 17 -4.73 -4.49 -11.94
C LEU A 17 -3.64 -4.72 -10.89
N VAL A 18 -2.44 -5.12 -11.31
CA VAL A 18 -1.28 -5.29 -10.40
C VAL A 18 -0.90 -3.96 -9.74
N SER A 19 -0.90 -2.86 -10.49
CA SER A 19 -0.61 -1.53 -9.95
C SER A 19 -1.64 -1.13 -8.88
N LEU A 20 -2.93 -1.34 -9.16
CA LEU A 20 -4.02 -1.07 -8.21
C LEU A 20 -3.90 -1.92 -6.95
N LEU A 21 -3.66 -3.22 -7.09
CA LEU A 21 -3.46 -4.11 -5.94
C LEU A 21 -2.25 -3.69 -5.10
N THR A 22 -1.15 -3.29 -5.75
CA THR A 22 0.05 -2.78 -5.07
C THR A 22 -0.28 -1.52 -4.27
N LEU A 23 -1.03 -0.58 -4.83
CA LEU A 23 -1.42 0.66 -4.15
C LEU A 23 -2.37 0.39 -2.97
N VAL A 24 -3.30 -0.56 -3.12
CA VAL A 24 -4.22 -0.95 -2.05
C VAL A 24 -3.45 -1.58 -0.89
N GLU A 25 -2.50 -2.46 -1.15
CA GLU A 25 -1.63 -3.05 -0.12
C GLU A 25 -0.71 -2.01 0.53
N ALA A 26 -0.06 -1.17 -0.27
CA ALA A 26 0.81 -0.10 0.24
C ALA A 26 0.05 0.95 1.09
N SER A 27 -1.27 1.01 0.97
CA SER A 27 -2.11 1.87 1.82
C SER A 27 -2.44 1.26 3.19
N THR A 28 -1.96 0.04 3.50
CA THR A 28 -2.07 -0.54 4.84
C THR A 28 -0.78 -0.34 5.64
N PRO A 29 -0.87 0.00 6.94
CA PRO A 29 0.31 0.16 7.79
C PRO A 29 1.03 -1.20 7.94
N GLY A 30 2.34 -1.19 7.71
CA GLY A 30 3.17 -2.39 7.64
C GLY A 30 3.45 -2.79 6.19
N LEU A 31 4.73 -2.74 5.79
CA LEU A 31 5.19 -3.23 4.49
C LEU A 31 4.89 -4.73 4.39
N SER A 32 3.80 -5.10 3.71
CA SER A 32 3.45 -6.51 3.52
C SER A 32 4.54 -7.18 2.67
N TYR A 33 4.94 -8.40 3.03
CA TYR A 33 5.89 -9.20 2.24
C TYR A 33 5.42 -9.36 0.77
N TRP A 34 4.12 -9.17 0.51
CA TRP A 34 3.53 -9.10 -0.82
C TRP A 34 3.93 -7.86 -1.62
N ALA A 35 4.07 -6.68 -1.00
CA ALA A 35 4.62 -5.51 -1.69
C ALA A 35 6.07 -5.75 -2.14
N LEU A 36 6.86 -6.46 -1.33
CA LEU A 36 8.21 -6.91 -1.71
C LEU A 36 8.17 -8.03 -2.77
N ALA A 37 7.18 -8.93 -2.73
CA ALA A 37 6.99 -9.97 -3.75
C ALA A 37 6.49 -9.41 -5.09
N LEU A 38 5.87 -8.23 -5.10
CA LEU A 38 5.49 -7.49 -6.31
C LEU A 38 6.66 -6.70 -6.89
N ALA A 39 7.68 -6.37 -6.09
CA ALA A 39 8.92 -5.75 -6.56
C ALA A 39 9.59 -6.51 -7.75
N PRO A 40 9.74 -7.85 -7.73
CA PRO A 40 10.27 -8.62 -8.86
C PRO A 40 9.28 -8.83 -10.02
N CYS A 41 7.98 -8.57 -9.85
CA CYS A 41 7.03 -8.57 -10.96
C CYS A 41 7.21 -7.35 -11.89
N TRP A 42 7.76 -6.25 -11.38
CA TRP A 42 8.05 -5.07 -12.19
C TRP A 42 9.12 -5.29 -13.26
N PRO A 43 10.29 -5.90 -12.98
CA PRO A 43 11.26 -6.21 -14.02
C PRO A 43 10.73 -7.23 -15.02
N THR A 44 9.87 -8.18 -14.65
CA THR A 44 9.26 -9.09 -15.65
C THR A 44 8.29 -8.36 -16.58
N VAL A 45 7.53 -7.38 -16.08
CA VAL A 45 6.71 -6.48 -16.90
C VAL A 45 7.59 -5.64 -17.84
N VAL A 46 8.67 -5.05 -17.33
CA VAL A 46 9.62 -4.28 -18.16
C VAL A 46 10.28 -5.17 -19.22
N ILE A 47 10.72 -6.38 -18.86
CA ILE A 47 11.32 -7.34 -19.80
C ILE A 47 10.28 -7.76 -20.84
N ALA A 48 9.05 -8.09 -20.46
CA ALA A 48 7.98 -8.45 -21.39
C ALA A 48 7.61 -7.31 -22.36
N LEU A 49 7.76 -6.05 -21.93
CA LEU A 49 7.53 -4.87 -22.76
C LEU A 49 8.70 -4.57 -23.72
N VAL A 50 9.94 -4.84 -23.30
CA VAL A 50 11.15 -4.61 -24.10
C VAL A 50 11.44 -5.79 -25.04
N TRP A 51 11.04 -7.00 -24.70
CA TRP A 51 11.26 -8.22 -25.49
C TRP A 51 10.76 -8.13 -26.94
N PRO A 52 9.52 -7.69 -27.24
CA PRO A 52 9.05 -7.56 -28.62
C PRO A 52 9.70 -6.41 -29.39
N ALA A 53 10.41 -5.50 -28.72
CA ALA A 53 11.20 -4.44 -29.38
C ALA A 53 12.58 -4.93 -29.86
N ARG A 54 12.98 -6.15 -29.47
CA ARG A 54 14.26 -6.77 -29.88
C ARG A 54 14.18 -7.62 -31.13
N GLU A 55 12.99 -7.91 -31.69
CA GLU A 55 12.92 -8.58 -32.99
C GLU A 55 13.53 -7.66 -34.07
N PRO A 56 14.69 -8.02 -34.64
CA PRO A 56 15.31 -7.23 -35.69
C PRO A 56 14.50 -7.41 -36.96
N GLY A 57 13.58 -6.48 -37.22
CA GLY A 57 12.98 -6.36 -38.54
C GLY A 57 14.07 -6.08 -39.58
N PRO A 58 13.97 -6.62 -40.82
CA PRO A 58 15.05 -6.61 -41.82
C PRO A 58 15.37 -5.24 -42.46
N GLY A 59 15.08 -4.13 -41.78
CA GLY A 59 15.46 -2.80 -42.22
C GLY A 59 15.69 -1.92 -41.02
N GLY A 60 16.92 -1.40 -40.88
CA GLY A 60 17.47 -0.61 -39.77
C GLY A 60 16.66 0.63 -39.39
N ARG A 61 15.46 0.42 -38.86
CA ARG A 61 14.61 1.47 -38.31
C ARG A 61 15.17 1.81 -36.95
N ARG A 62 15.84 2.97 -36.93
CA ARG A 62 16.10 3.81 -35.76
C ARG A 62 15.05 3.53 -34.69
N TRP A 63 15.52 3.28 -33.47
CA TRP A 63 14.76 3.16 -32.23
C TRP A 63 13.80 4.35 -32.06
N ARG A 64 12.70 4.38 -32.82
CA ARG A 64 11.62 5.33 -32.66
C ARG A 64 10.88 4.82 -31.45
N TRP A 65 11.21 5.40 -30.30
CA TRP A 65 10.46 5.29 -29.06
C TRP A 65 8.98 5.30 -29.41
N ARG A 66 8.35 4.12 -29.40
CA ARG A 66 6.93 4.02 -29.68
C ARG A 66 6.25 4.67 -28.48
N PRO A 67 5.45 5.74 -28.65
CA PRO A 67 4.82 6.45 -27.53
C PRO A 67 3.97 5.52 -26.65
N TRP A 68 3.52 4.38 -27.19
CA TRP A 68 2.85 3.32 -26.46
C TRP A 68 3.69 2.65 -25.34
N LEU A 69 5.02 2.71 -25.39
CA LEU A 69 5.90 2.22 -24.32
C LEU A 69 6.04 3.22 -23.16
N LEU A 70 5.73 4.50 -23.37
CA LEU A 70 5.78 5.51 -22.31
C LEU A 70 4.66 5.30 -21.28
N ILE A 71 3.48 4.83 -21.71
CA ILE A 71 2.32 4.62 -20.84
C ILE A 71 2.63 3.62 -19.70
N PRO A 72 3.10 2.38 -19.97
CA PRO A 72 3.39 1.44 -18.90
C PRO A 72 4.57 1.88 -18.04
N VAL A 73 5.62 2.47 -18.63
CA VAL A 73 6.76 2.99 -17.85
C VAL A 73 6.31 4.10 -16.91
N ALA A 74 5.48 5.04 -17.37
CA ALA A 74 4.92 6.09 -16.55
C ALA A 74 4.00 5.55 -15.44
N MET A 75 3.20 4.51 -15.72
CA MET A 75 2.39 3.84 -14.68
C MET A 75 3.26 3.16 -13.62
N VAL A 76 4.32 2.45 -14.05
CA VAL A 76 5.26 1.79 -13.14
C VAL A 76 5.95 2.82 -12.26
N SER A 77 6.59 3.82 -12.88
CA SER A 77 7.30 4.86 -12.13
C SER A 77 6.35 5.66 -11.24
N GLY A 78 5.14 5.96 -11.70
CA GLY A 78 4.13 6.65 -10.91
C GLY A 78 3.72 5.84 -9.68
N THR A 79 3.52 4.53 -9.85
CA THR A 79 3.15 3.63 -8.77
C THR A 79 4.29 3.48 -7.76
N VAL A 80 5.52 3.26 -8.23
CA VAL A 80 6.71 3.18 -7.35
C VAL A 80 6.90 4.50 -6.59
N SER A 81 6.81 5.65 -7.26
CA SER A 81 6.93 6.95 -6.60
C SER A 81 5.83 7.18 -5.55
N LEU A 82 4.58 6.79 -5.85
CA LEU A 82 3.48 6.90 -4.90
C LEU A 82 3.71 6.03 -3.66
N VAL A 83 4.20 4.81 -3.86
CA VAL A 83 4.50 3.87 -2.76
C VAL A 83 5.66 4.40 -1.92
N VAL A 84 6.75 4.87 -2.54
CA VAL A 84 7.93 5.41 -1.82
C VAL A 84 7.59 6.65 -0.99
N LEU A 85 6.63 7.45 -1.43
CA LEU A 85 6.20 8.66 -0.71
C LEU A 85 5.13 8.39 0.37
N ASP A 86 4.74 7.12 0.58
CA ASP A 86 3.61 6.73 1.44
C ASP A 86 2.32 7.51 1.14
N ALA A 87 2.19 8.03 -0.09
CA ALA A 87 1.07 8.88 -0.47
C ALA A 87 -0.29 8.15 -0.37
N PRO A 88 -0.42 6.87 -0.80
CA PRO A 88 -1.64 6.10 -0.61
C PRO A 88 -2.00 5.90 0.86
N LEU A 89 -1.01 5.61 1.72
CA LEU A 89 -1.20 5.44 3.16
C LEU A 89 -1.69 6.73 3.81
N ARG A 90 -1.00 7.85 3.54
CA ARG A 90 -1.38 9.17 4.04
C ARG A 90 -2.75 9.61 3.55
N ALA A 91 -3.08 9.38 2.28
CA ALA A 91 -4.40 9.73 1.74
C ALA A 91 -5.52 8.90 2.38
N ARG A 92 -5.34 7.57 2.47
CA ARG A 92 -6.33 6.67 3.10
C ARG A 92 -6.49 6.97 4.58
N PHE A 93 -5.39 7.30 5.26
CA PHE A 93 -5.40 7.74 6.63
C PHE A 93 -6.13 9.07 6.81
N ALA A 94 -5.80 10.12 6.06
CA ALA A 94 -6.45 11.42 6.17
C ALA A 94 -7.98 11.34 5.99
N LEU A 95 -8.45 10.47 5.08
CA LEU A 95 -9.88 10.21 4.90
C LEU A 95 -10.53 9.47 6.08
N SER A 96 -9.76 8.65 6.81
CA SER A 96 -10.23 7.84 7.94
C SER A 96 -10.00 8.49 9.31
N GLU A 97 -9.10 9.48 9.37
CA GLU A 97 -8.63 10.12 10.60
C GLU A 97 -9.77 10.68 11.47
N PRO A 98 -10.79 11.37 10.93
CA PRO A 98 -11.86 11.90 11.77
C PRO A 98 -12.68 10.80 12.45
N SER A 99 -12.90 9.68 11.75
CA SER A 99 -13.63 8.53 12.27
C SER A 99 -12.83 7.78 13.33
N LEU A 100 -11.54 7.55 13.06
CA LEU A 100 -10.62 6.91 13.99
C LEU A 100 -10.41 7.77 15.24
N SER A 101 -10.24 9.09 15.11
CA SER A 101 -10.06 10.02 16.22
C SER A 101 -11.28 10.06 17.13
N ARG A 102 -12.48 10.07 16.55
CA ARG A 102 -13.73 10.03 17.31
C ARG A 102 -13.82 8.76 18.14
N HIS A 103 -13.47 7.62 17.54
CA HIS A 103 -13.52 6.34 18.24
C HIS A 103 -12.43 6.24 19.32
N ALA A 104 -11.20 6.70 19.03
CA ALA A 104 -10.07 6.69 19.97
C ALA A 104 -10.41 7.38 21.30
N ARG A 105 -11.19 8.46 21.25
CA ARG A 105 -11.63 9.20 22.45
C ARG A 105 -12.75 8.51 23.23
N SER A 106 -13.48 7.59 22.59
CA SER A 106 -14.61 6.86 23.20
C SER A 106 -14.25 5.47 23.72
N VAL A 107 -13.05 4.96 23.40
CA VAL A 107 -12.60 3.62 23.78
C VAL A 107 -12.55 3.48 25.30
N ARG A 108 -13.13 2.38 25.80
CA ARG A 108 -13.11 1.96 27.21
C ARG A 108 -12.23 0.72 27.36
N GLU A 109 -11.81 0.41 28.59
CA GLU A 109 -10.92 -0.75 28.86
C GLU A 109 -11.56 -2.09 28.45
N ASP A 110 -12.88 -2.21 28.56
CA ASP A 110 -13.62 -3.43 28.18
C ASP A 110 -14.00 -3.48 26.69
N ASP A 111 -13.57 -2.51 25.88
CA ASP A 111 -13.98 -2.41 24.48
C ASP A 111 -13.12 -3.37 23.63
N GLN A 112 -13.32 -4.68 23.80
CA GLN A 112 -12.71 -5.74 22.97
C GLN A 112 -13.38 -5.84 21.59
N GLY A 113 -13.60 -4.68 20.96
CA GLY A 113 -14.40 -4.52 19.75
C GLY A 113 -14.01 -5.53 18.67
N GLY A 114 -14.99 -6.33 18.24
CA GLY A 114 -14.83 -7.29 17.17
C GLY A 114 -14.51 -6.62 15.82
N ARG A 115 -14.08 -7.43 14.86
CA ARG A 115 -13.58 -7.01 13.54
C ARG A 115 -14.57 -6.06 12.84
N ARG A 116 -14.28 -4.76 12.82
CA ARG A 116 -15.16 -3.69 12.32
C ARG A 116 -14.42 -2.73 11.41
N TRP A 117 -15.15 -2.12 10.48
CA TRP A 117 -14.61 -1.06 9.64
C TRP A 117 -14.71 0.30 10.35
N TRP A 118 -13.59 1.03 10.38
CA TRP A 118 -13.53 2.41 10.83
C TRP A 118 -12.91 3.26 9.72
N GLY A 119 -13.76 4.04 9.05
CA GLY A 119 -13.38 4.72 7.81
C GLY A 119 -13.03 3.71 6.71
N LEU A 120 -11.82 3.83 6.15
CA LEU A 120 -11.31 2.92 5.12
C LEU A 120 -10.48 1.78 5.70
N TYR A 121 -10.34 1.63 7.01
CA TYR A 121 -9.56 0.55 7.62
C TYR A 121 -10.45 -0.51 8.25
N ARG A 122 -10.07 -1.78 8.03
CA ARG A 122 -10.66 -2.90 8.75
C ARG A 122 -9.85 -3.12 10.02
N VAL A 123 -10.45 -2.77 11.15
CA VAL A 123 -9.82 -2.90 12.46
C VAL A 123 -10.28 -4.21 13.08
N SER A 124 -9.34 -5.09 13.40
CA SER A 124 -9.64 -6.37 14.07
C SER A 124 -9.91 -6.20 15.54
N ARG A 125 -9.19 -5.26 16.17
CA ARG A 125 -9.19 -5.05 17.60
C ARG A 125 -8.80 -3.62 17.93
N VAL A 126 -9.39 -3.09 18.97
CA VAL A 126 -9.02 -1.81 19.56
C VAL A 126 -8.63 -2.08 20.99
N GLU A 127 -7.52 -1.51 21.44
CA GLU A 127 -7.06 -1.64 22.80
C GLU A 127 -6.77 -0.26 23.37
N LYS A 128 -7.20 -0.05 24.62
CA LYS A 128 -6.85 1.15 25.35
C LYS A 128 -5.42 1.00 25.87
N ILE A 129 -4.61 2.02 25.65
CA ILE A 129 -3.24 2.11 26.18
C ILE A 129 -3.15 3.31 27.13
N PRO A 130 -2.17 3.35 28.04
CA PRO A 130 -1.94 4.53 28.88
C PRO A 130 -1.82 5.78 28.00
N GLY A 131 -2.72 6.75 28.21
CA GLY A 131 -2.71 8.02 27.47
C GLY A 131 -3.31 7.99 26.06
N GLY A 132 -3.85 6.87 25.59
CA GLY A 132 -4.33 6.75 24.21
C GLY A 132 -5.13 5.48 23.88
N ALA A 133 -5.17 5.15 22.60
CA ALA A 133 -5.75 3.91 22.09
C ALA A 133 -4.94 3.40 20.89
N ARG A 134 -4.79 2.08 20.77
CA ARG A 134 -4.20 1.42 19.61
C ARG A 134 -5.24 0.63 18.84
N PHE A 135 -5.15 0.70 17.52
CA PHE A 135 -6.00 0.04 16.56
C PHE A 135 -5.17 -1.00 15.84
N MET A 136 -5.57 -2.27 15.91
CA MET A 136 -5.01 -3.34 15.09
C MET A 136 -5.71 -3.33 13.75
N VAL A 137 -4.98 -3.02 12.69
CA VAL A 137 -5.53 -2.97 11.33
C VAL A 137 -5.21 -4.29 10.65
N THR A 138 -6.24 -5.00 10.22
CA THR A 138 -6.04 -6.18 9.38
C THR A 138 -5.73 -5.74 7.95
N SER A 139 -4.60 -6.19 7.42
CA SER A 139 -4.35 -6.11 5.98
C SER A 139 -5.22 -7.11 5.22
N LEU A 140 -5.42 -6.92 3.92
CA LEU A 140 -6.22 -7.84 3.12
C LEU A 140 -5.54 -9.21 2.94
N THR A 141 -4.22 -9.25 3.10
CA THR A 141 -3.38 -10.41 2.72
C THR A 141 -2.67 -11.05 3.91
N THR A 142 -2.48 -10.33 5.02
CA THR A 142 -1.69 -10.78 6.16
C THR A 142 -2.46 -10.52 7.46
N ASP A 143 -2.81 -11.60 8.16
CA ASP A 143 -3.57 -11.56 9.43
C ASP A 143 -2.66 -11.91 10.65
N TRP A 144 -1.35 -12.10 10.44
CA TRP A 144 -0.48 -12.83 11.40
C TRP A 144 0.42 -11.94 12.27
N ARG A 145 0.57 -10.66 11.95
CA ARG A 145 1.32 -9.70 12.78
C ARG A 145 0.41 -8.54 13.15
N SER A 146 0.49 -8.10 14.40
CA SER A 146 -0.28 -6.95 14.88
C SER A 146 0.44 -5.68 14.46
N TYR A 147 -0.08 -5.05 13.41
CA TYR A 147 0.30 -3.70 13.01
C TYR A 147 -0.93 -2.80 13.04
N GLY A 148 -0.72 -1.50 13.18
CA GLY A 148 -1.80 -0.55 12.95
C GLY A 148 -1.46 0.87 13.37
N PHE A 149 -2.46 1.57 13.89
CA PHE A 149 -2.34 2.98 14.28
C PHE A 149 -2.53 3.13 15.79
N ALA A 150 -1.74 3.98 16.41
CA ALA A 150 -1.89 4.38 17.80
C ALA A 150 -2.19 5.87 17.88
N TYR A 151 -3.26 6.22 18.59
CA TYR A 151 -3.63 7.59 18.90
C TYR A 151 -3.11 7.95 20.28
N HIS A 152 -2.23 8.93 20.35
CA HIS A 152 -1.69 9.42 21.61
C HIS A 152 -1.47 10.95 21.54
N PRO A 153 -2.40 11.77 22.06
CA PRO A 153 -2.33 13.23 21.95
C PRO A 153 -1.31 13.89 22.89
N GLY A 154 -0.73 13.15 23.83
CA GLY A 154 0.31 13.62 24.75
C GLY A 154 1.72 13.29 24.27
N ARG A 155 2.46 12.51 25.07
CA ARG A 155 3.82 12.05 24.80
C ARG A 155 3.83 10.85 23.83
N ALA A 156 4.97 10.52 23.21
CA ALA A 156 5.08 9.24 22.49
C ALA A 156 4.78 8.06 23.45
N PRO A 157 4.09 7.00 22.97
CA PRO A 157 3.86 5.78 23.74
C PRO A 157 5.18 5.14 24.23
N ASP A 158 5.10 4.33 25.29
CA ASP A 158 6.28 3.64 25.84
C ASP A 158 6.82 2.62 24.83
N PRO A 159 8.11 2.69 24.43
CA PRO A 159 8.73 1.71 23.54
C PRO A 159 8.76 0.28 24.10
N ALA A 160 8.52 0.08 25.41
CA ALA A 160 8.37 -1.24 26.00
C ALA A 160 7.13 -2.01 25.49
N GLU A 161 6.12 -1.31 24.97
CA GLU A 161 4.87 -1.91 24.47
C GLU A 161 4.88 -2.22 22.96
N GLY A 162 5.96 -1.85 22.25
CA GLY A 162 6.11 -2.05 20.80
C GLY A 162 6.92 -0.94 20.13
N VAL A 163 7.10 -1.09 18.81
CA VAL A 163 7.76 -0.06 17.99
C VAL A 163 6.71 0.95 17.53
N TYR A 164 6.88 2.21 17.92
CA TYR A 164 6.00 3.32 17.54
C TYR A 164 6.76 4.33 16.67
N GLU A 165 6.31 4.47 15.43
CA GLU A 165 6.84 5.47 14.49
C GLU A 165 5.84 6.62 14.35
N HIS A 166 6.32 7.86 14.50
CA HIS A 166 5.45 9.02 14.35
C HIS A 166 4.93 9.13 12.92
N PHE A 167 3.61 9.27 12.77
CA PHE A 167 2.96 9.31 11.45
C PHE A 167 2.43 10.70 11.11
N SER A 168 1.49 11.22 11.91
CA SER A 168 0.87 12.52 11.68
C SER A 168 0.15 13.02 12.92
N GLY A 169 0.50 14.21 13.41
CA GLY A 169 -0.15 14.82 14.57
C GLY A 169 -0.09 13.88 15.80
N PRO A 170 -1.23 13.56 16.45
CA PRO A 170 -1.25 12.65 17.59
C PRO A 170 -1.18 11.16 17.20
N TRP A 171 -0.92 10.82 15.94
CA TRP A 171 -0.95 9.46 15.41
C TRP A 171 0.44 8.87 15.17
N TYR A 172 0.57 7.61 15.54
CA TYR A 172 1.76 6.78 15.36
C TYR A 172 1.37 5.51 14.59
N VAL A 173 2.26 5.03 13.73
CA VAL A 173 2.20 3.65 13.24
C VAL A 173 2.86 2.78 14.29
N TRP A 174 2.21 1.69 14.68
CA TRP A 174 2.74 0.79 15.70
C TRP A 174 2.83 -0.64 15.17
N SER A 175 3.80 -1.39 15.68
CA SER A 175 3.98 -2.81 15.43
C SER A 175 4.52 -3.52 16.66
N ASP A 176 4.24 -4.81 16.80
CA ASP A 176 4.70 -5.65 17.94
C ASP A 176 6.25 -5.77 18.06
N GLY A 177 7.03 -5.20 17.14
CA GLY A 177 8.48 -5.39 17.07
C GLY A 177 8.90 -6.68 16.36
N PRO A 178 10.20 -6.90 16.14
CA PRO A 178 10.74 -8.12 15.53
C PRO A 178 10.60 -9.36 16.42
#